data_AF-A0A109JFG1-F1
#
_entry.id   AF-A0A109JFG1-F1
#
_cell.length_a   1.000
_cell.length_b   1.000
_cell.length_c   1.000
_cell.angle_alpha   90.00
_cell.angle_beta   90.00
_cell.angle_gamma   90.00
#
_symmetry.space_group_name_H-M   'P 1'
#
loop_
_entity.id
_entity.type
_entity.pdbx_description
1 polymer ?
#
loop_
_entity_poly.entity_id
_entity_poly.type
_entity_poly.pdbx_seq_one_letter_code
_entity_poly.pdbx_strand_id
1 'polypeptide(L)'
;MKISQTLASLAICIGAACSSALADETPPPKCLQIASEAFENFVISPLHVSPSGDGAIYAGQSQTDTQPAIADVPEKARRLLRETIESGKGWAAYGTRTNTENKLETQVLYVFEDGDSCATFPKAPERISTIYLPGGVSRSLLLFFRQPTTGDDAELRSRLQAFLTKTNQDRPVTTAPHAVKGARPQKIDSSQFVSKWSNVFPPAMLASLARWQDACNARSDGSKTDLSDRFIDRIDVDGDGDEDWVANGYGLYCIGPDGSRRQMAGDDNGATVWVLLSDGGKLGLAAELRFAHGDTIRQYTGYSVIVSKLGIFPLRGGPIAEPVQVVPKGGRVAYKL
;
A
#
# COMPACT_ATOMS: atom_id res chain seq x y z
N MET A 1 1.27 15.01 39.91
CA MET A 1 0.78 13.91 39.03
C MET A 1 0.64 14.47 37.63
N LYS A 2 1.60 14.17 36.74
CA LYS A 2 1.55 14.51 35.31
C LYS A 2 1.35 13.20 34.55
N ILE A 3 0.22 13.04 33.88
CA ILE A 3 -0.01 11.98 32.91
C ILE A 3 0.34 12.58 31.55
N SER A 4 1.49 12.19 31.01
CA SER A 4 1.90 12.52 29.64
C SER A 4 1.35 11.44 28.72
N GLN A 5 0.42 11.80 27.84
CA GLN A 5 -0.10 10.92 26.80
C GLN A 5 0.92 10.83 25.65
N THR A 6 1.45 9.63 25.45
CA THR A 6 2.26 9.26 24.29
C THR A 6 1.31 8.69 23.22
N LEU A 7 0.98 9.47 22.20
CA LEU A 7 0.32 8.97 20.99
C LEU A 7 1.42 8.62 19.98
N ALA A 8 1.78 7.34 19.95
CA ALA A 8 2.69 6.78 18.96
C ALA A 8 1.92 6.43 17.67
N SER A 9 2.55 6.77 16.55
CA SER A 9 2.11 6.55 15.18
C SER A 9 1.77 5.08 14.91
N LEU A 10 0.50 4.83 14.61
CA LEU A 10 0.02 3.55 14.11
C LEU A 10 0.23 3.53 12.58
N ALA A 11 1.34 2.96 12.12
CA ALA A 11 1.51 2.56 10.73
C ALA A 11 0.81 1.20 10.55
N ILE A 12 -0.18 1.19 9.67
CA ILE A 12 -1.20 0.16 9.55
C ILE A 12 -0.81 -0.88 8.49
N CYS A 13 -0.69 -2.14 8.91
CA CYS A 13 -0.86 -3.31 8.04
C CYS A 13 -2.31 -3.39 7.57
N ILE A 14 -2.67 -2.96 6.35
CA ILE A 14 -3.97 -3.34 5.76
C ILE A 14 -3.81 -3.68 4.27
N GLY A 15 -4.07 -4.96 3.97
CA GLY A 15 -4.13 -5.55 2.63
C GLY A 15 -4.25 -7.08 2.68
N ALA A 16 -5.27 -7.59 3.39
CA ALA A 16 -5.77 -8.97 3.35
C ALA A 16 -4.73 -10.13 3.33
N ALA A 17 -4.04 -10.34 4.46
CA ALA A 17 -3.62 -11.64 5.00
C ALA A 17 -2.84 -11.46 6.32
N CYS A 18 -3.35 -10.66 7.27
CA CYS A 18 -2.86 -10.77 8.65
C CYS A 18 -3.56 -11.98 9.28
N SER A 19 -2.94 -13.15 9.11
CA SER A 19 -3.20 -14.30 9.99
C SER A 19 -3.03 -13.84 11.44
N SER A 20 -4.03 -14.11 12.27
CA SER A 20 -4.15 -13.67 13.67
C SER A 20 -3.11 -14.27 14.64
N ALA A 21 -2.00 -14.80 14.12
CA ALA A 21 -0.91 -15.41 14.88
C ALA A 21 0.39 -14.57 14.93
N LEU A 22 0.44 -13.39 14.30
CA LEU A 22 1.69 -12.60 14.13
C LEU A 22 1.63 -11.18 14.73
N ALA A 23 0.84 -10.97 15.78
CA ALA A 23 0.62 -9.64 16.36
C ALA A 23 1.87 -8.99 17.01
N ASP A 24 3.02 -9.66 17.04
CA ASP A 24 4.26 -9.17 17.68
C ASP A 24 5.44 -8.96 16.69
N GLU A 25 5.22 -9.04 15.37
CA GLU A 25 6.30 -8.98 14.37
C GLU A 25 6.42 -7.63 13.63
N THR A 26 5.75 -6.58 14.13
CA THR A 26 5.88 -5.24 13.55
C THR A 26 7.20 -4.57 14.00
N PRO A 27 8.02 -4.04 13.09
CA PRO A 27 9.27 -3.39 13.47
C PRO A 27 9.01 -2.16 14.36
N PRO A 28 9.96 -1.81 15.24
CA PRO A 28 9.91 -0.55 15.97
C PRO A 28 9.72 0.65 15.02
N PRO A 29 8.99 1.70 15.41
CA PRO A 29 8.75 2.87 14.57
C PRO A 29 10.01 3.52 13.99
N LYS A 30 11.13 3.48 14.72
CA LYS A 30 12.43 3.98 14.24
C LYS A 30 12.99 3.17 13.06
N CYS A 31 12.80 1.85 13.08
CA CYS A 31 13.27 0.97 12.01
C CYS A 31 12.40 1.15 10.75
N LEU A 32 11.09 1.35 10.95
CA LEU A 32 10.16 1.73 9.88
C LEU A 32 10.55 3.06 9.22
N GLN A 33 10.98 4.05 10.00
CA GLN A 33 11.41 5.35 9.46
C GLN A 33 12.57 5.18 8.46
N ILE A 34 13.58 4.38 8.78
CA ILE A 34 14.72 4.12 7.89
C ILE A 34 14.25 3.54 6.55
N ALA A 35 13.34 2.56 6.57
CA ALA A 35 12.78 1.98 5.35
C ALA A 35 12.02 3.03 4.52
N SER A 36 11.24 3.90 5.18
CA SER A 36 10.50 4.98 4.52
C SER A 36 11.37 6.08 3.91
N GLU A 37 12.58 6.28 4.44
CA GLU A 37 13.55 7.21 3.87
C GLU A 37 14.30 6.60 2.67
N ALA A 38 14.42 5.27 2.64
CA ALA A 38 15.10 4.54 1.57
C ALA A 38 14.25 4.36 0.31
N PHE A 39 12.92 4.28 0.44
CA PHE A 39 12.01 3.88 -0.62
C PHE A 39 10.77 4.76 -0.71
N GLU A 40 10.26 4.98 -1.93
CA GLU A 40 9.00 5.69 -2.17
C GLU A 40 7.77 4.86 -1.77
N ASN A 41 7.82 3.55 -2.08
CA ASN A 41 6.83 2.56 -1.67
C ASN A 41 7.60 1.37 -1.13
N PHE A 42 7.27 0.90 0.07
CA PHE A 42 7.94 -0.25 0.66
C PHE A 42 6.98 -1.23 1.34
N VAL A 43 7.45 -2.47 1.41
CA VAL A 43 6.82 -3.61 2.08
C VAL A 43 7.86 -4.16 3.03
N ILE A 44 7.48 -4.43 4.27
CA ILE A 44 8.36 -5.09 5.22
C ILE A 44 7.98 -6.55 5.33
N SER A 45 9.00 -7.40 5.35
CA SER A 45 8.88 -8.82 5.68
C SER A 45 9.80 -9.14 6.85
N PRO A 46 9.37 -9.95 7.84
CA PRO A 46 10.29 -10.50 8.82
C PRO A 46 11.36 -11.35 8.13
N LEU A 47 12.55 -11.37 8.72
CA LEU A 47 13.63 -12.28 8.38
C LEU A 47 13.52 -13.54 9.22
N HIS A 48 13.98 -14.65 8.65
CA HIS A 48 14.03 -15.95 9.31
C HIS A 48 15.35 -16.65 9.01
N VAL A 49 15.80 -17.48 9.95
CA VAL A 49 16.96 -18.35 9.78
C VAL A 49 16.48 -19.72 9.33
N SER A 50 17.14 -20.29 8.32
CA SER A 50 16.81 -21.61 7.80
C SER A 50 17.03 -22.70 8.86
N PRO A 51 16.02 -23.55 9.14
CA PRO A 51 16.16 -24.71 10.01
C PRO A 51 17.05 -25.83 9.45
N SER A 52 17.49 -25.77 8.18
CA SER A 52 18.42 -26.75 7.59
C SER A 52 19.81 -26.75 8.25
N GLY A 53 20.11 -25.74 9.09
CA GLY A 53 21.39 -25.61 9.80
C GLY A 53 22.52 -25.02 8.95
N ASP A 54 22.27 -24.71 7.67
CA ASP A 54 23.21 -24.00 6.80
C ASP A 54 23.34 -22.52 7.15
N GLY A 55 22.45 -21.99 8.00
CA GLY A 55 22.44 -20.61 8.41
C GLY A 55 21.96 -19.64 7.33
N ALA A 56 21.30 -20.14 6.28
CA ALA A 56 20.69 -19.30 5.26
C ALA A 56 19.62 -18.40 5.90
N ILE A 57 19.55 -17.16 5.43
CA ILE A 57 18.57 -16.18 5.89
C ILE A 57 17.60 -15.92 4.75
N TYR A 58 16.31 -16.01 5.04
CA TYR A 58 15.23 -15.80 4.09
C TYR A 58 14.24 -14.77 4.64
N ALA A 59 13.54 -14.08 3.76
CA ALA A 59 12.39 -13.25 4.11
C ALA A 59 11.13 -13.85 3.47
N GLY A 60 10.00 -13.73 4.16
CA GLY A 60 8.71 -14.23 3.70
C GLY A 60 8.16 -15.30 4.64
N GLN A 61 7.17 -16.06 4.16
CA GLN A 61 6.52 -17.09 4.96
C GLN A 61 7.20 -18.47 4.80
N SER A 62 7.98 -18.65 3.74
CA SER A 62 8.64 -19.93 3.42
C SER A 62 10.11 -19.76 3.04
N GLN A 63 10.92 -20.78 3.29
CA GLN A 63 12.32 -20.83 2.82
C GLN A 63 12.44 -20.73 1.29
N THR A 64 11.39 -21.10 0.56
CA THR A 64 11.37 -20.99 -0.91
C THR A 64 11.06 -19.58 -1.40
N ASP A 65 10.72 -18.65 -0.50
CA ASP A 65 10.28 -17.30 -0.87
C ASP A 65 11.43 -16.36 -1.23
N THR A 66 12.66 -16.68 -0.89
CA THR A 66 13.84 -15.84 -1.13
C THR A 66 15.10 -16.66 -1.39
N GLN A 67 16.02 -16.10 -2.19
CA GLN A 67 17.43 -16.51 -2.15
C GLN A 67 18.07 -16.09 -0.82
N PRO A 68 19.19 -16.72 -0.39
CA PRO A 68 19.92 -16.30 0.80
C PRO A 68 20.27 -14.81 0.70
N ALA A 69 19.50 -14.00 1.41
CA ALA A 69 19.46 -12.54 1.36
C ALA A 69 20.80 -11.87 1.67
N ILE A 70 21.74 -12.66 2.19
CA ILE A 70 22.93 -12.23 2.90
C ILE A 70 24.10 -13.18 2.58
N ALA A 71 24.38 -13.43 1.29
CA ALA A 71 25.48 -14.31 0.90
C ALA A 71 26.86 -13.75 1.31
N ASP A 72 27.04 -12.43 1.26
CA ASP A 72 28.35 -11.77 1.38
C ASP A 72 28.63 -11.11 2.75
N VAL A 73 27.90 -11.47 3.81
CA VAL A 73 28.21 -10.93 5.15
C VAL A 73 29.47 -11.58 5.74
N PRO A 74 30.40 -10.80 6.29
CA PRO A 74 31.54 -11.33 7.03
C PRO A 74 31.11 -12.27 8.16
N GLU A 75 31.80 -13.39 8.36
CA GLU A 75 31.40 -14.44 9.30
C GLU A 75 31.09 -13.93 10.73
N LYS A 76 31.86 -12.95 11.21
CA LYS A 76 31.63 -12.31 12.52
C LYS A 76 30.30 -11.57 12.59
N ALA A 77 29.88 -10.93 11.50
CA ALA A 77 28.59 -10.25 11.40
C ALA A 77 27.44 -11.25 11.15
N ARG A 78 27.68 -12.39 10.49
CA ARG A 78 26.64 -13.42 10.29
C ARG A 78 26.09 -13.94 11.61
N ARG A 79 26.94 -14.17 12.62
CA ARG A 79 26.48 -14.62 13.93
C ARG A 79 25.56 -13.60 14.60
N LEU A 80 25.96 -12.33 14.62
CA LEU A 80 25.16 -11.25 15.22
C LEU A 80 23.83 -11.05 14.47
N LEU A 81 23.86 -11.11 13.13
CA LEU A 81 22.65 -11.06 12.33
C LEU A 81 21.72 -12.24 12.65
N ARG A 82 22.28 -13.44 12.74
CA ARG A 82 21.52 -14.66 13.09
C ARG A 82 20.84 -14.52 14.44
N GLU A 83 21.57 -14.16 15.49
CA GLU A 83 21.03 -13.97 16.85
C GLU A 83 19.92 -12.91 16.87
N THR A 84 20.09 -11.84 16.09
CA THR A 84 19.08 -10.77 15.97
C THR A 84 17.82 -11.27 15.27
N ILE A 85 17.96 -12.03 14.17
CA ILE A 85 16.84 -12.58 13.42
C ILE A 85 16.09 -13.63 14.24
N GLU A 86 16.80 -14.53 14.92
CA GLU A 86 16.19 -15.54 15.81
C GLU A 86 15.42 -14.90 16.97
N SER A 87 15.80 -13.69 17.36
CA SER A 87 15.09 -12.88 18.36
C SER A 87 13.89 -12.10 17.81
N GLY A 88 13.54 -12.28 16.52
CA GLY A 88 12.44 -11.55 15.87
C GLY A 88 12.76 -10.08 15.56
N LYS A 89 14.03 -9.70 15.58
CA LYS A 89 14.49 -8.30 15.51
C LYS A 89 15.10 -7.91 14.15
N GLY A 90 14.80 -8.69 13.11
CA GLY A 90 15.33 -8.49 11.77
C GLY A 90 14.24 -8.47 10.72
N TRP A 91 14.31 -7.51 9.81
CA TRP A 91 13.34 -7.32 8.74
C TRP A 91 14.01 -6.99 7.41
N ALA A 92 13.37 -7.39 6.31
CA ALA A 92 13.69 -6.95 4.96
C ALA A 92 12.65 -5.91 4.52
N ALA A 93 13.10 -4.70 4.23
CA ALA A 93 12.31 -3.68 3.57
C ALA A 93 12.52 -3.77 2.06
N TYR A 94 11.49 -4.17 1.34
CA TYR A 94 11.46 -4.21 -0.12
C TYR A 94 10.76 -2.98 -0.64
N GLY A 95 11.37 -2.29 -1.61
CA GLY A 95 10.74 -1.14 -2.22
C GLY A 95 11.13 -0.98 -3.67
N THR A 96 10.58 0.05 -4.30
CA THR A 96 11.04 0.46 -5.63
C THR A 96 11.69 1.83 -5.58
N ARG A 97 12.73 1.97 -6.40
CA ARG A 97 13.49 3.21 -6.53
C ARG A 97 13.95 3.38 -7.96
N THR A 98 14.01 4.63 -8.39
CA THR A 98 14.59 4.98 -9.69
C THR A 98 16.12 5.00 -9.57
N ASN A 99 16.82 4.24 -10.42
CA ASN A 99 18.28 4.19 -10.43
C ASN A 99 18.90 5.36 -11.22
N THR A 100 20.23 5.38 -11.33
CA THR A 100 20.98 6.44 -12.03
C THR A 100 20.69 6.53 -13.52
N GLU A 101 20.14 5.47 -14.12
CA GLU A 101 19.70 5.43 -15.53
C GLU A 101 18.22 5.79 -15.69
N ASN A 102 17.59 6.36 -14.66
CA ASN A 102 16.16 6.68 -14.61
C ASN A 102 15.23 5.45 -14.72
N LYS A 103 15.74 4.23 -14.47
CA LYS A 103 14.94 3.01 -14.49
C LYS A 103 14.39 2.69 -13.11
N LEU A 104 13.11 2.38 -13.03
CA LEU A 104 12.47 1.84 -11.83
C LEU A 104 12.93 0.40 -11.61
N GLU A 105 13.49 0.13 -10.44
CA GLU A 105 13.93 -1.20 -10.04
C GLU A 105 13.46 -1.53 -8.63
N THR A 106 13.30 -2.83 -8.36
CA THR A 106 13.06 -3.32 -7.01
C THR A 106 14.39 -3.39 -6.26
N GLN A 107 14.37 -2.91 -5.03
CA GLN A 107 15.51 -2.92 -4.13
C GLN A 107 15.09 -3.48 -2.77
N VAL A 108 16.07 -3.94 -2.00
CA VAL A 108 15.91 -4.45 -0.64
C VAL A 108 16.90 -3.76 0.30
N LEU A 109 16.46 -3.48 1.52
CA LEU A 109 17.27 -2.99 2.62
C LEU A 109 16.95 -3.83 3.86
N TYR A 110 17.96 -4.47 4.46
CA TYR A 110 17.75 -5.20 5.71
C TYR A 110 17.91 -4.26 6.90
N VAL A 111 16.95 -4.31 7.82
CA VAL A 111 16.86 -3.44 8.99
C VAL A 111 16.82 -4.32 10.23
N PHE A 112 17.64 -3.97 11.22
CA PHE A 112 17.83 -4.73 12.44
C PHE A 112 17.65 -3.81 13.64
N GLU A 113 16.96 -4.27 14.67
CA GLU A 113 16.90 -3.57 15.95
C GLU A 113 18.22 -3.78 16.72
N ASP A 114 18.83 -2.68 17.18
CA ASP A 114 20.02 -2.68 18.02
C ASP A 114 19.78 -1.78 19.25
N GLY A 115 19.22 -2.37 20.30
CA GLY A 115 18.77 -1.67 21.50
C GLY A 115 17.71 -0.62 21.17
N ASP A 116 17.99 0.66 21.48
CA ASP A 116 17.12 1.80 21.17
C ASP A 116 17.32 2.38 19.75
N SER A 117 18.18 1.73 18.95
CA SER A 117 18.57 2.16 17.61
C SER A 117 18.22 1.10 16.57
N CYS A 118 18.38 1.47 15.29
CA CYS A 118 18.18 0.56 14.17
C CYS A 118 19.41 0.60 13.28
N ALA A 119 19.91 -0.57 12.93
CA ALA A 119 21.03 -0.76 12.02
C ALA A 119 20.53 -1.25 10.66
N THR A 120 21.25 -0.89 9.60
CA THR A 120 20.97 -1.39 8.25
C THR A 120 22.12 -2.22 7.72
N PHE A 121 21.79 -3.29 7.03
CA PHE A 121 22.74 -4.02 6.20
C PHE A 121 22.11 -4.28 4.82
N PRO A 122 22.82 -4.06 3.71
CA PRO A 122 23.98 -3.18 3.60
C PRO A 122 23.61 -1.73 3.99
N LYS A 123 24.58 -0.81 3.98
CA LYS A 123 24.31 0.62 4.30
C LYS A 123 23.38 1.31 3.32
N ALA A 124 23.24 0.79 2.11
CA ALA A 124 22.37 1.30 1.08
C ALA A 124 21.51 0.16 0.52
N PRO A 125 20.30 0.47 0.02
CA PRO A 125 19.48 -0.53 -0.64
C PRO A 125 20.20 -1.19 -1.82
N GLU A 126 20.02 -2.49 -1.95
CA GLU A 126 20.57 -3.28 -3.05
C GLU A 126 19.49 -3.68 -4.03
N ARG A 127 19.85 -3.72 -5.32
CA ARG A 127 18.95 -4.21 -6.36
C ARG A 127 18.65 -5.69 -6.15
N ILE A 128 17.37 -6.04 -6.23
CA ILE A 128 16.91 -7.43 -6.19
C ILE A 128 16.10 -7.76 -7.45
N SER A 129 16.32 -8.95 -8.00
CA SER A 129 15.51 -9.45 -9.12
C SER A 129 14.11 -9.81 -8.64
N THR A 130 13.07 -9.45 -9.39
CA THR A 130 11.68 -9.71 -8.97
C THR A 130 11.37 -11.19 -8.84
N ILE A 131 12.09 -12.06 -9.55
CA ILE A 131 11.94 -13.52 -9.47
C ILE A 131 12.29 -14.09 -8.08
N TYR A 132 13.00 -13.33 -7.26
CA TYR A 132 13.41 -13.72 -5.90
C TYR A 132 12.62 -13.03 -4.80
N LEU A 133 11.55 -12.28 -5.14
CA LEU A 133 10.73 -11.61 -4.14
C LEU A 133 9.77 -12.61 -3.49
N PRO A 134 9.49 -12.48 -2.19
CA PRO A 134 8.40 -13.23 -1.56
C PRO A 134 7.07 -13.00 -2.28
N GLY A 135 6.18 -13.99 -2.27
CA GLY A 135 4.83 -13.88 -2.85
C GLY A 135 4.05 -12.69 -2.28
N GLY A 136 4.04 -12.57 -0.94
CA GLY A 136 3.40 -11.46 -0.24
C GLY A 136 3.98 -10.08 -0.58
N VAL A 137 5.30 -10.00 -0.79
CA VAL A 137 5.97 -8.76 -1.21
C VAL A 137 5.59 -8.41 -2.65
N SER A 138 5.66 -9.37 -3.56
CA SER A 138 5.28 -9.19 -4.96
C SER A 138 3.84 -8.70 -5.09
N ARG A 139 2.93 -9.34 -4.33
CA ARG A 139 1.53 -8.94 -4.24
C ARG A 139 1.36 -7.50 -3.75
N SER A 140 2.05 -7.15 -2.67
CA SER A 140 1.96 -5.81 -2.08
C SER A 140 2.53 -4.73 -3.02
N LEU A 141 3.65 -5.00 -3.71
CA LEU A 141 4.19 -4.11 -4.73
C LEU A 141 3.24 -3.94 -5.92
N LEU A 142 2.63 -5.03 -6.41
CA LEU A 142 1.62 -4.97 -7.46
C LEU A 142 0.40 -4.16 -7.03
N LEU A 143 -0.03 -4.27 -5.77
CA LEU A 143 -1.09 -3.42 -5.20
C LEU A 143 -0.71 -1.93 -5.26
N PHE A 144 0.50 -1.57 -4.86
CA PHE A 144 1.00 -0.18 -4.99
C PHE A 144 0.95 0.31 -6.45
N PHE A 145 1.30 -0.58 -7.40
CA PHE A 145 1.26 -0.28 -8.84
C PHE A 145 -0.11 -0.48 -9.50
N ARG A 146 -1.15 -0.80 -8.71
CA ARG A 146 -2.51 -1.06 -9.19
C ARG A 146 -2.58 -2.15 -10.26
N GLN A 147 -1.68 -3.11 -10.18
CA GLN A 147 -1.66 -4.27 -11.04
C GLN A 147 -2.48 -5.40 -10.42
N PRO A 148 -3.03 -6.32 -11.23
CA PRO A 148 -3.71 -7.51 -10.73
C PRO A 148 -2.83 -8.30 -9.76
N THR A 149 -3.44 -8.88 -8.72
CA THR A 149 -2.77 -9.59 -7.62
C THR A 149 -3.22 -11.04 -7.46
N THR A 150 -3.96 -11.55 -8.44
CA THR A 150 -4.35 -12.96 -8.55
C THR A 150 -3.24 -13.79 -9.17
N GLY A 151 -3.23 -15.07 -8.84
CA GLY A 151 -2.24 -16.03 -9.34
C GLY A 151 -1.34 -16.60 -8.25
N ASP A 152 -0.54 -17.58 -8.64
CA ASP A 152 0.54 -18.11 -7.80
C ASP A 152 1.74 -17.14 -7.74
N ASP A 153 2.72 -17.45 -6.89
CA ASP A 153 3.87 -16.58 -6.69
C ASP A 153 4.71 -16.36 -7.96
N ALA A 154 4.80 -17.37 -8.83
CA ALA A 154 5.53 -17.25 -10.09
C ALA A 154 4.82 -16.27 -11.04
N GLU A 155 3.49 -16.35 -11.13
CA GLU A 155 2.66 -15.42 -11.90
C GLU A 155 2.76 -13.99 -11.37
N LEU A 156 2.75 -13.79 -10.05
CA LEU A 156 2.89 -12.47 -9.42
C LEU A 156 4.26 -11.85 -9.73
N ARG A 157 5.34 -12.61 -9.57
CA ARG A 157 6.71 -12.15 -9.87
C ARG A 157 6.89 -11.81 -11.35
N SER A 158 6.36 -12.66 -12.24
CA SER A 158 6.38 -12.45 -13.69
C SER A 158 5.63 -11.17 -14.08
N ARG A 159 4.45 -10.94 -13.49
CA ARG A 159 3.66 -9.73 -13.71
C ARG A 159 4.39 -8.47 -13.24
N LEU A 160 5.01 -8.51 -12.06
CA LEU A 160 5.80 -7.41 -11.54
C LEU A 160 7.01 -7.11 -12.45
N GLN A 161 7.70 -8.15 -12.92
CA GLN A 161 8.79 -8.00 -13.89
C GLN A 161 8.31 -7.35 -15.19
N ALA A 162 7.20 -7.82 -15.76
CA ALA A 162 6.63 -7.28 -16.99
C ALA A 162 6.24 -5.80 -16.82
N PHE A 163 5.63 -5.45 -15.70
CA PHE A 163 5.29 -4.07 -15.36
C PHE A 163 6.53 -3.17 -15.30
N LEU A 164 7.58 -3.58 -14.57
CA LEU A 164 8.82 -2.80 -14.46
C LEU A 164 9.52 -2.67 -15.82
N THR A 165 9.59 -3.75 -16.61
CA THR A 165 10.16 -3.74 -17.96
C THR A 165 9.43 -2.74 -18.86
N LYS A 166 8.09 -2.81 -18.93
CA LYS A 166 7.28 -1.90 -19.74
C LYS A 166 7.44 -0.45 -19.28
N THR A 167 7.33 -0.21 -17.97
CA THR A 167 7.51 1.12 -17.37
C THR A 167 8.87 1.72 -17.72
N ASN A 168 9.91 0.90 -17.77
CA ASN A 168 11.26 1.35 -18.12
C ASN A 168 11.50 1.54 -19.62
N GLN A 169 10.73 0.89 -20.49
CA GLN A 169 10.78 1.12 -21.94
C GLN A 169 10.18 2.49 -22.31
N ASP A 170 9.08 2.84 -21.64
CA ASP A 170 8.36 4.09 -21.88
C ASP A 170 8.97 5.29 -21.13
N ARG A 171 9.97 5.04 -20.27
CA ARG A 171 10.67 6.10 -19.53
C ARG A 171 11.72 6.77 -20.42
N PRO A 172 11.63 8.10 -20.64
CA PRO A 172 12.69 8.81 -21.34
C PRO A 172 14.02 8.61 -20.60
N VAL A 173 15.03 8.15 -21.36
CA VAL A 173 16.41 7.89 -20.88
C VAL A 173 17.08 9.16 -20.32
N THR A 174 16.47 10.33 -20.58
CA THR A 174 16.99 11.64 -20.24
C THR A 174 15.89 12.56 -19.69
N THR A 175 15.26 12.18 -18.58
CA THR A 175 14.69 13.13 -17.62
C THR A 175 14.68 12.49 -16.23
N ALA A 176 15.87 12.28 -15.64
CA ALA A 176 15.90 12.36 -14.18
C ALA A 176 15.20 13.69 -13.86
N PRO A 177 14.13 13.72 -13.03
CA PRO A 177 13.51 14.98 -12.66
C PRO A 177 14.67 15.85 -12.21
N HIS A 178 14.91 16.94 -12.93
CA HIS A 178 15.85 17.93 -12.45
C HIS A 178 15.31 18.28 -11.09
N ALA A 179 15.97 17.78 -10.03
CA ALA A 179 15.77 18.30 -8.69
C ALA A 179 15.93 19.80 -8.90
N VAL A 180 14.82 20.54 -8.83
CA VAL A 180 14.82 21.98 -9.09
C VAL A 180 15.79 22.52 -8.05
N LYS A 181 17.00 22.87 -8.51
CA LYS A 181 18.16 23.08 -7.65
C LYS A 181 17.83 24.29 -6.77
N GLY A 182 17.43 24.04 -5.52
CA GLY A 182 17.04 25.08 -4.56
C GLY A 182 15.61 25.02 -4.02
N ALA A 183 14.69 24.26 -4.64
CA ALA A 183 13.38 24.02 -4.03
C ALA A 183 13.49 22.84 -3.07
N ARG A 184 13.52 23.10 -1.75
CA ARG A 184 13.29 22.03 -0.78
C ARG A 184 11.85 21.58 -0.97
N PRO A 185 11.58 20.32 -1.37
CA PRO A 185 10.22 19.83 -1.49
C PRO A 185 9.54 20.02 -0.15
N GLN A 186 8.48 20.82 -0.12
CA GLN A 186 7.73 21.03 1.11
C GLN A 186 6.90 19.76 1.32
N LYS A 187 7.39 18.85 2.18
CA LYS A 187 6.58 17.73 2.64
C LYS A 187 5.40 18.30 3.41
N ILE A 188 4.19 18.09 2.89
CA ILE A 188 2.97 18.49 3.58
C ILE A 188 2.69 17.44 4.64
N ASP A 189 2.55 17.85 5.90
CA ASP A 189 2.13 16.94 6.95
C ASP A 189 0.71 16.43 6.62
N SER A 190 0.58 15.11 6.44
CA SER A 190 -0.68 14.47 6.08
C SER A 190 -1.77 14.71 7.11
N SER A 191 -1.43 14.87 8.40
CA SER A 191 -2.37 15.24 9.46
C SER A 191 -2.91 16.65 9.27
N GLN A 192 -2.04 17.61 8.91
CA GLN A 192 -2.45 18.98 8.59
C GLN A 192 -3.31 19.01 7.33
N PHE A 193 -2.96 18.23 6.32
CA PHE A 193 -3.74 18.14 5.08
C PHE A 193 -5.17 17.65 5.35
N VAL A 194 -5.34 16.57 6.13
CA VAL A 194 -6.67 16.01 6.40
C VAL A 194 -7.46 16.82 7.42
N SER A 195 -6.81 17.61 8.27
CA SER A 195 -7.48 18.44 9.29
C SER A 195 -8.53 19.39 8.70
N LYS A 196 -8.28 19.92 7.49
CA LYS A 196 -9.23 20.81 6.79
C LYS A 196 -10.53 20.11 6.39
N TRP A 197 -10.53 18.79 6.36
CA TRP A 197 -11.68 17.97 6.02
C TRP A 197 -12.30 17.24 7.23
N SER A 198 -11.80 17.48 8.43
CA SER A 198 -12.19 16.73 9.64
C SER A 198 -13.68 16.84 9.99
N ASN A 199 -14.34 17.92 9.56
CA ASN A 199 -15.78 18.14 9.73
C ASN A 199 -16.61 17.72 8.50
N VAL A 200 -15.95 17.25 7.43
CA VAL A 200 -16.60 16.86 6.18
C VAL A 200 -16.57 15.36 6.04
N PHE A 201 -15.41 14.72 6.15
CA PHE A 201 -15.29 13.27 5.96
C PHE A 201 -15.25 12.50 7.27
N PRO A 202 -15.80 11.28 7.30
CA PRO A 202 -15.65 10.39 8.45
C PRO A 202 -14.19 9.96 8.65
N PRO A 203 -13.79 9.54 9.87
CA PRO A 203 -12.39 9.20 10.19
C PRO A 203 -11.74 8.18 9.24
N ALA A 204 -12.48 7.17 8.79
CA ALA A 204 -11.96 6.16 7.86
C ALA A 204 -11.57 6.75 6.49
N MET A 205 -12.34 7.71 5.99
CA MET A 205 -12.03 8.44 4.77
C MET A 205 -10.85 9.39 4.97
N LEU A 206 -10.78 10.09 6.11
CA LEU A 206 -9.63 10.93 6.45
C LEU A 206 -8.33 10.12 6.51
N ALA A 207 -8.37 8.92 7.10
CA ALA A 207 -7.22 8.01 7.11
C ALA A 207 -6.79 7.64 5.68
N SER A 208 -7.75 7.41 4.78
CA SER A 208 -7.48 7.12 3.38
C SER A 208 -6.87 8.33 2.65
N LEU A 209 -7.40 9.53 2.86
CA LEU A 209 -6.85 10.78 2.32
C LEU A 209 -5.44 11.09 2.85
N ALA A 210 -5.15 10.75 4.11
CA ALA A 210 -3.81 10.90 4.67
C ALA A 210 -2.80 10.00 3.93
N ARG A 211 -3.14 8.72 3.71
CA ARG A 211 -2.31 7.79 2.90
C ARG A 211 -2.06 8.33 1.49
N TRP A 212 -3.06 8.97 0.88
CA TRP A 212 -2.90 9.57 -0.43
C TRP A 212 -2.01 10.82 -0.43
N GLN A 213 -2.11 11.65 0.60
CA GLN A 213 -1.19 12.77 0.77
C GLN A 213 0.25 12.28 0.97
N ASP A 214 0.47 11.20 1.71
CA ASP A 214 1.79 10.57 1.81
C ASP A 214 2.29 10.07 0.44
N ALA A 215 1.43 9.41 -0.34
CA ALA A 215 1.77 8.98 -1.70
C ALA A 215 2.06 10.16 -2.65
N CYS A 216 1.35 11.28 -2.50
CA CYS A 216 1.63 12.50 -3.28
C CYS A 216 2.93 13.17 -2.82
N ASN A 217 3.22 13.20 -1.52
CA ASN A 217 4.47 13.70 -0.94
C ASN A 217 5.69 12.88 -1.39
N ALA A 218 5.54 11.56 -1.52
CA ALA A 218 6.63 10.65 -1.91
C ALA A 218 7.25 11.04 -3.27
N ARG A 219 6.49 11.73 -4.13
CA ARG A 219 6.97 12.27 -5.41
C ARG A 219 8.09 13.30 -5.26
N SER A 220 8.26 13.87 -4.07
CA SER A 220 9.37 14.77 -3.72
C SER A 220 9.57 15.97 -4.67
N ASP A 221 8.52 16.37 -5.37
CA ASP A 221 8.50 17.51 -6.28
C ASP A 221 7.73 18.71 -5.71
N GLY A 222 7.17 18.60 -4.49
CA GLY A 222 6.34 19.63 -3.87
C GLY A 222 4.87 19.57 -4.31
N SER A 223 4.44 18.45 -4.91
CA SER A 223 3.04 18.25 -5.28
C SER A 223 2.09 18.26 -4.08
N LYS A 224 0.83 18.65 -4.33
CA LYS A 224 -0.23 18.72 -3.31
C LYS A 224 -1.42 17.88 -3.72
N THR A 225 -2.06 17.21 -2.77
CA THR A 225 -3.30 16.48 -3.06
C THR A 225 -4.45 17.47 -3.28
N ASP A 226 -5.27 17.19 -4.28
CA ASP A 226 -6.46 17.94 -4.64
C ASP A 226 -7.64 16.99 -4.87
N LEU A 227 -8.84 17.43 -4.52
CA LEU A 227 -10.08 16.66 -4.66
C LEU A 227 -10.99 17.37 -5.65
N SER A 228 -11.57 16.62 -6.58
CA SER A 228 -12.59 17.12 -7.48
C SER A 228 -13.90 17.35 -6.73
N ASP A 229 -14.75 18.24 -7.25
CA ASP A 229 -16.10 18.46 -6.71
C ASP A 229 -17.00 17.22 -6.83
N ARG A 230 -16.62 16.25 -7.68
CA ARG A 230 -17.30 14.97 -7.89
C ARG A 230 -16.54 13.81 -7.23
N PHE A 231 -15.76 14.10 -6.19
CA PHE A 231 -15.04 13.06 -5.46
C PHE A 231 -15.98 12.16 -4.66
N ILE A 232 -17.13 12.67 -4.19
CA ILE A 232 -18.16 11.88 -3.49
C ILE A 232 -19.46 11.95 -4.28
N ASP A 233 -20.05 10.79 -4.52
CA ASP A 233 -21.46 10.65 -4.87
C ASP A 233 -22.25 10.26 -3.62
N ARG A 234 -23.34 10.98 -3.37
CA ARG A 234 -24.26 10.79 -2.24
C ARG A 234 -25.49 10.05 -2.73
N ILE A 235 -25.63 8.78 -2.34
CA ILE A 235 -26.66 7.90 -2.90
C ILE A 235 -26.92 6.75 -1.94
N ASP A 236 -28.18 6.45 -1.66
CA ASP A 236 -28.61 5.23 -0.96
C ASP A 236 -28.29 3.99 -1.84
N VAL A 237 -27.19 3.29 -1.53
CA VAL A 237 -26.73 2.11 -2.27
C VAL A 237 -27.27 0.80 -1.72
N ASP A 238 -27.69 0.73 -0.46
CA ASP A 238 -28.13 -0.51 0.19
C ASP A 238 -29.64 -0.62 0.43
N GLY A 239 -30.36 0.49 0.31
CA GLY A 239 -31.82 0.58 0.21
C GLY A 239 -32.50 0.77 1.56
N ASP A 240 -31.76 1.17 2.58
CA ASP A 240 -32.30 1.40 3.91
C ASP A 240 -32.91 2.81 4.09
N GLY A 241 -32.71 3.70 3.11
CA GLY A 241 -33.23 5.06 3.08
C GLY A 241 -32.28 6.12 3.64
N ASP A 242 -31.10 5.73 4.14
CA ASP A 242 -30.04 6.66 4.55
C ASP A 242 -29.13 7.05 3.36
N GLU A 243 -28.46 8.19 3.46
CA GLU A 243 -27.52 8.67 2.42
C GLU A 243 -26.15 8.00 2.58
N ASP A 244 -25.81 7.05 1.70
CA ASP A 244 -24.47 6.48 1.63
C ASP A 244 -23.53 7.33 0.77
N TRP A 245 -22.23 7.19 1.02
CA TRP A 245 -21.19 7.90 0.28
C TRP A 245 -20.36 6.92 -0.55
N VAL A 246 -20.30 7.19 -1.85
CA VAL A 246 -19.40 6.48 -2.77
C VAL A 246 -18.34 7.47 -3.24
N ALA A 247 -17.12 7.35 -2.70
CA ALA A 247 -16.02 8.20 -3.12
C ALA A 247 -15.29 7.59 -4.33
N ASN A 248 -15.13 8.39 -5.38
CA ASN A 248 -14.59 7.99 -6.67
C ASN A 248 -13.13 8.44 -6.81
N GLY A 249 -12.22 7.48 -6.94
CA GLY A 249 -10.78 7.73 -7.13
C GLY A 249 -10.41 8.50 -8.41
N TYR A 250 -11.31 8.65 -9.38
CA TYR A 250 -11.13 9.61 -10.48
C TYR A 250 -11.07 11.05 -10.02
N GLY A 251 -11.68 11.39 -8.88
CA GLY A 251 -11.67 12.72 -8.31
C GLY A 251 -10.44 13.06 -7.48
N LEU A 252 -9.48 12.15 -7.31
CA LEU A 252 -8.30 12.37 -6.48
C LEU A 252 -7.07 12.68 -7.35
N TYR A 253 -6.48 13.86 -7.16
CA TYR A 253 -5.33 14.32 -7.93
C TYR A 253 -4.14 14.66 -7.04
N CYS A 254 -2.95 14.60 -7.63
CA CYS A 254 -1.73 15.20 -7.11
C CYS A 254 -1.31 16.30 -8.09
N ILE A 255 -1.25 17.54 -7.60
CA ILE A 255 -0.99 18.75 -8.39
C ILE A 255 0.47 19.13 -8.24
N GLY A 256 1.23 19.06 -9.34
CA GLY A 256 2.63 19.45 -9.36
C GLY A 256 2.83 20.97 -9.21
N PRO A 257 4.07 21.42 -8.92
CA PRO A 257 4.39 22.85 -8.88
C PRO A 257 4.16 23.58 -10.21
N ASP A 258 4.20 22.84 -11.31
CA ASP A 258 3.90 23.30 -12.67
C ASP A 258 2.38 23.42 -12.94
N GLY A 259 1.54 23.09 -11.95
CA GLY A 259 0.09 23.05 -12.07
C GLY A 259 -0.44 21.80 -12.78
N SER A 260 0.43 20.85 -13.16
CA SER A 260 -0.02 19.61 -13.80
C SER A 260 -0.83 18.77 -12.81
N ARG A 261 -2.02 18.32 -13.23
CA ARG A 261 -2.87 17.43 -12.43
C ARG A 261 -2.61 15.99 -12.81
N ARG A 262 -2.33 15.13 -11.82
CA ARG A 262 -2.08 13.71 -12.04
C ARG A 262 -3.08 12.84 -11.29
N GLN A 263 -3.72 11.92 -12.02
CA GLN A 263 -4.61 10.85 -11.56
C GLN A 263 -4.02 10.06 -10.39
N MET A 264 -4.48 10.19 -9.14
CA MET A 264 -3.92 9.44 -8.00
C MET A 264 -4.72 8.23 -7.57
N ALA A 265 -6.01 8.07 -7.90
CA ALA A 265 -6.73 6.85 -7.52
C ALA A 265 -7.54 6.27 -8.68
N GLY A 266 -7.09 6.49 -9.92
CA GLY A 266 -7.58 5.76 -11.08
C GLY A 266 -6.72 5.99 -12.32
N ASP A 267 -7.15 5.40 -13.43
CA ASP A 267 -6.55 5.41 -14.77
C ASP A 267 -7.59 4.90 -15.79
N ASP A 268 -7.18 4.71 -17.05
CA ASP A 268 -8.05 4.27 -18.15
C ASP A 268 -8.69 2.87 -17.96
N ASN A 269 -8.31 2.12 -16.93
CA ASN A 269 -8.87 0.80 -16.64
C ASN A 269 -9.73 0.76 -15.39
N GLY A 270 -9.87 1.87 -14.65
CA GLY A 270 -10.65 1.90 -13.43
C GLY A 270 -10.11 2.84 -12.35
N ALA A 271 -10.84 2.89 -11.25
CA ALA A 271 -10.51 3.72 -10.09
C ALA A 271 -10.74 2.97 -8.78
N THR A 272 -10.02 3.36 -7.73
CA THR A 272 -10.36 2.96 -6.36
C THR A 272 -11.66 3.63 -5.96
N VAL A 273 -12.56 2.86 -5.38
CA VAL A 273 -13.84 3.31 -4.85
C VAL A 273 -13.85 3.01 -3.37
N TRP A 274 -14.29 3.99 -2.59
CA TRP A 274 -14.63 3.80 -1.19
C TRP A 274 -16.14 3.86 -1.05
N VAL A 275 -16.73 2.81 -0.49
CA VAL A 275 -18.15 2.75 -0.18
C VAL A 275 -18.29 2.90 1.32
N LEU A 276 -19.02 3.93 1.75
CA LEU A 276 -19.32 4.20 3.13
C LEU A 276 -20.83 4.13 3.30
N LEU A 277 -21.28 3.16 4.10
CA LEU A 277 -22.70 3.00 4.40
C LEU A 277 -23.05 3.84 5.62
N SER A 278 -24.22 4.47 5.60
CA SER A 278 -24.79 5.16 6.75
C SER A 278 -25.55 4.19 7.63
N ASP A 279 -25.42 4.32 8.95
CA ASP A 279 -26.33 3.69 9.92
C ASP A 279 -26.75 4.75 10.93
N GLY A 280 -28.00 5.24 10.80
CA GLY A 280 -28.53 6.30 11.64
C GLY A 280 -27.75 7.61 11.48
N GLY A 281 -27.36 7.92 10.25
CA GLY A 281 -26.58 9.11 9.88
C GLY A 281 -25.08 9.02 10.19
N LYS A 282 -24.57 7.87 10.62
CA LYS A 282 -23.13 7.65 10.85
C LYS A 282 -22.52 6.84 9.71
N LEU A 283 -21.63 7.46 8.96
CA LEU A 283 -20.92 6.79 7.87
C LEU A 283 -19.80 5.88 8.39
N GLY A 284 -19.89 4.59 8.03
CA GLY A 284 -18.85 3.59 8.24
C GLY A 284 -18.28 3.10 6.91
N LEU A 285 -16.95 2.93 6.82
CA LEU A 285 -16.34 2.33 5.63
C LEU A 285 -16.78 0.87 5.52
N ALA A 286 -17.50 0.53 4.44
CA ALA A 286 -17.93 -0.83 4.13
C ALA A 286 -17.03 -1.49 3.08
N ALA A 287 -16.45 -0.70 2.19
CA ALA A 287 -15.53 -1.24 1.19
C ALA A 287 -14.52 -0.21 0.68
N GLU A 288 -13.30 -0.67 0.39
CA GLU A 288 -12.26 0.04 -0.35
C GLU A 288 -11.68 -0.94 -1.38
N LEU A 289 -11.97 -0.72 -2.66
CA LEU A 289 -11.55 -1.62 -3.73
C LEU A 289 -11.41 -0.90 -5.06
N ARG A 290 -10.72 -1.53 -6.00
CA ARG A 290 -10.60 -1.02 -7.36
C ARG A 290 -11.76 -1.52 -8.23
N PHE A 291 -12.52 -0.59 -8.78
CA PHE A 291 -13.55 -0.84 -9.78
C PHE A 291 -12.95 -0.66 -11.17
N ALA A 292 -13.10 -1.67 -12.01
CA ALA A 292 -12.86 -1.60 -13.44
C ALA A 292 -14.08 -1.03 -14.19
N HIS A 293 -13.90 -0.67 -15.47
CA HIS A 293 -15.03 -0.34 -16.33
C HIS A 293 -16.05 -1.49 -16.39
N GLY A 294 -17.31 -1.16 -16.09
CA GLY A 294 -18.44 -2.11 -16.03
C GLY A 294 -18.69 -2.72 -14.65
N ASP A 295 -17.82 -2.48 -13.66
CA ASP A 295 -18.10 -2.85 -12.27
C ASP A 295 -19.24 -1.99 -11.71
N THR A 296 -20.10 -2.59 -10.88
CA THR A 296 -21.33 -1.95 -10.39
C THR A 296 -21.57 -2.26 -8.92
N ILE A 297 -22.30 -1.38 -8.24
CA ILE A 297 -22.97 -1.70 -6.98
C ILE A 297 -24.43 -1.98 -7.29
N ARG A 298 -24.89 -3.17 -6.92
CA ARG A 298 -26.28 -3.60 -7.10
C ARG A 298 -26.99 -3.63 -5.77
N GLN A 299 -28.15 -2.98 -5.72
CA GLN A 299 -29.02 -2.94 -4.57
C GLN A 299 -30.12 -3.99 -4.69
N TYR A 300 -30.37 -4.70 -3.60
CA TYR A 300 -31.45 -5.64 -3.39
C TYR A 300 -32.27 -5.21 -2.16
N THR A 301 -33.38 -5.90 -1.88
CA THR A 301 -34.16 -5.62 -0.67
C THR A 301 -33.35 -5.97 0.58
N GLY A 302 -32.88 -4.95 1.30
CA GLY A 302 -32.18 -5.05 2.59
C GLY A 302 -30.69 -5.39 2.50
N TYR A 303 -30.08 -5.32 1.31
CA TYR A 303 -28.62 -5.46 1.15
C TYR A 303 -28.16 -4.96 -0.22
N SER A 304 -26.86 -4.68 -0.34
CA SER A 304 -26.20 -4.43 -1.62
C SER A 304 -24.99 -5.32 -1.83
N VAL A 305 -24.57 -5.45 -3.08
CA VAL A 305 -23.36 -6.17 -3.47
C VAL A 305 -22.59 -5.36 -4.49
N ILE A 306 -21.27 -5.39 -4.37
CA ILE A 306 -20.38 -5.00 -5.46
C ILE A 306 -20.29 -6.17 -6.42
N VAL A 307 -20.55 -5.94 -7.70
CA VAL A 307 -20.28 -6.88 -8.78
C VAL A 307 -19.07 -6.35 -9.55
N SER A 308 -17.94 -7.02 -9.38
CA SER A 308 -16.68 -6.65 -10.03
C SER A 308 -16.06 -7.83 -10.77
N LYS A 309 -15.09 -7.55 -11.63
CA LYS A 309 -14.24 -8.62 -12.23
C LYS A 309 -13.47 -9.43 -11.19
N LEU A 310 -13.25 -8.87 -9.98
CA LEU A 310 -12.56 -9.56 -8.88
C LEU A 310 -13.48 -10.52 -8.12
N GLY A 311 -14.79 -10.44 -8.33
CA GLY A 311 -15.77 -11.21 -7.61
C GLY A 311 -16.96 -10.35 -7.18
N ILE A 312 -17.83 -10.98 -6.38
CA ILE A 312 -19.08 -10.39 -5.93
C ILE A 312 -18.98 -10.23 -4.42
N PHE A 313 -18.95 -8.99 -3.94
CA PHE A 313 -18.68 -8.70 -2.53
C PHE A 313 -19.94 -8.13 -1.89
N PRO A 314 -20.53 -8.79 -0.88
CA PRO A 314 -21.64 -8.21 -0.17
C PRO A 314 -21.17 -6.99 0.61
N LEU A 315 -21.93 -5.90 0.50
CA LEU A 315 -21.74 -4.71 1.30
C LEU A 315 -22.51 -4.90 2.60
N ARG A 316 -21.76 -5.07 3.68
CA ARG A 316 -22.26 -5.07 5.06
C ARG A 316 -21.28 -4.19 5.82
N GLY A 317 -21.75 -3.27 6.66
CA GLY A 317 -20.85 -2.39 7.41
C GLY A 317 -19.72 -3.17 8.09
N GLY A 318 -18.47 -2.71 7.94
CA GLY A 318 -17.27 -3.44 8.38
C GLY A 318 -16.36 -3.88 7.22
N PRO A 319 -15.38 -4.77 7.48
CA PRO A 319 -14.45 -5.23 6.45
C PRO A 319 -15.18 -6.04 5.35
N ILE A 320 -14.70 -5.91 4.11
CA ILE A 320 -15.23 -6.64 2.94
C ILE A 320 -15.23 -8.14 3.25
N ALA A 321 -16.42 -8.76 3.18
CA ALA A 321 -16.56 -10.20 3.36
C ALA A 321 -16.03 -10.98 2.14
N GLU A 322 -15.83 -12.29 2.31
CA GLU A 322 -15.41 -13.17 1.21
C GLU A 322 -16.36 -13.06 0.00
N PRO A 323 -15.81 -13.14 -1.23
CA PRO A 323 -16.61 -13.05 -2.43
C PRO A 323 -17.61 -14.21 -2.51
N VAL A 324 -18.85 -13.91 -2.86
CA VAL A 324 -19.87 -14.94 -3.15
C VAL A 324 -19.75 -15.43 -4.58
N GLN A 325 -20.10 -16.70 -4.81
CA GLN A 325 -19.87 -17.35 -6.12
C GLN A 325 -20.91 -16.96 -7.19
N VAL A 326 -22.10 -16.53 -6.80
CA VAL A 326 -23.22 -16.31 -7.74
C VAL A 326 -23.85 -14.95 -7.48
N VAL A 327 -24.02 -14.17 -8.55
CA VAL A 327 -24.78 -12.90 -8.48
C VAL A 327 -26.24 -13.27 -8.27
N PRO A 328 -26.91 -12.80 -7.20
CA PRO A 328 -28.33 -13.04 -7.03
C PRO A 328 -29.11 -12.47 -8.22
N LYS A 329 -30.09 -13.23 -8.74
CA LYS A 329 -30.97 -12.71 -9.80
C LYS A 329 -31.76 -11.51 -9.27
N GLY A 330 -31.98 -10.52 -10.12
CA GLY A 330 -32.64 -9.26 -9.75
C GLY A 330 -31.65 -8.18 -9.30
N GLY A 331 -32.14 -7.24 -8.48
CA GLY A 331 -31.37 -6.10 -7.97
C GLY A 331 -31.15 -5.00 -9.01
N ARG A 332 -31.35 -3.74 -8.60
CA ARG A 332 -31.12 -2.57 -9.45
C ARG A 332 -29.65 -2.14 -9.37
N VAL A 333 -29.09 -1.59 -10.45
CA VAL A 333 -27.78 -0.93 -10.37
C VAL A 333 -27.97 0.38 -9.62
N ALA A 334 -27.41 0.47 -8.41
CA ALA A 334 -27.44 1.69 -7.61
C ALA A 334 -26.29 2.62 -8.01
N TYR A 335 -25.10 2.05 -8.26
CA TYR A 335 -23.92 2.82 -8.65
C TYR A 335 -23.14 2.13 -9.75
N LYS A 336 -22.55 2.94 -10.63
CA LYS A 336 -21.60 2.50 -11.67
C LYS A 336 -20.55 3.59 -11.85
N LEU A 337 -19.34 3.17 -12.17
CA LEU A 337 -18.24 4.05 -12.54
C LEU A 337 -18.29 4.48 -14.00
#